data_AF-A0A177N142-F1
#
_entry.id   AF-A0A177N142-F1
#
_cell.length_a   1.000
_cell.length_b   1.000
_cell.length_c   1.000
_cell.angle_alpha   90.00
_cell.angle_beta   90.00
_cell.angle_gamma   90.00
#
_symmetry.space_group_name_H-M   'P 1'
#
loop_
_entity.id
_entity.type
_entity.pdbx_description
1 polymer ?
#
loop_
_entity_poly.entity_id
_entity_poly.type
_entity_poly.pdbx_seq_one_letter_code
_entity_poly.pdbx_strand_id
1 'polypeptide(L)'
;MKALYSGMAECLYRPSVNILNAARIRLFGWTVIMTIISTITGCNSFGPDALRGTHPLYNDAIVSSMNDQFIQNIVRLHYRDPTFFLDVASVTASMKLDMGGGLDQSSVGLNGGADIMQYSLGGAYSTTPTISYSPLQGESFVKSVLSPIPIDVVFALSTSGWNAQRVFGLCVERMNGIENAPNASGPTPQKAPESGRDLKRLMQLVEEVSIDHLIAPRTDPKTKETQLEIKSSTKFAKQIWEIKDLLGLDQQRQFYHVNSDFIAPSPDTISIRTRSLMSIFFYLSHHVDTPQAHQDAGLVTITHNPDGSVFDWGTTAAGSMFHIRQSNEQPEMAFVAIPYRGNWFYLADNDLDSKSTFMLLMQLFRLQAGATKAVGPTLTIPVH
;
A
#
# COMPACT_ATOMS: atom_id res chain seq x y z
N MET A 1 26.88 101.49 13.68
CA MET A 1 25.74 102.43 13.62
C MET A 1 24.48 101.58 13.75
N LYS A 2 23.73 101.41 14.85
CA LYS A 2 23.51 101.99 16.21
C LYS A 2 23.41 100.79 17.20
N ALA A 3 24.08 100.73 18.37
CA ALA A 3 23.73 101.27 19.71
C ALA A 3 22.36 100.74 20.24
N LEU A 4 22.16 100.17 21.43
CA LEU A 4 22.68 100.46 22.78
C LEU A 4 22.57 99.25 23.78
N TYR A 5 23.49 99.24 24.78
CA TYR A 5 23.39 98.87 26.22
C TYR A 5 22.90 97.46 26.66
N SER A 6 23.30 96.86 27.79
CA SER A 6 24.39 96.96 28.78
C SER A 6 24.15 95.81 29.78
N GLY A 7 25.19 95.34 30.47
CA GLY A 7 25.03 94.64 31.75
C GLY A 7 25.73 93.29 31.84
N MET A 8 26.98 93.30 32.28
CA MET A 8 27.68 92.13 32.83
C MET A 8 27.45 92.08 34.34
N ALA A 9 27.13 90.91 34.88
CA ALA A 9 27.49 90.48 36.24
C ALA A 9 27.34 88.94 36.37
N GLU A 10 28.48 88.28 36.17
CA GLU A 10 29.06 87.14 36.90
C GLU A 10 28.24 86.22 37.84
N CYS A 11 28.55 84.93 37.68
CA CYS A 11 29.01 83.96 38.69
C CYS A 11 28.05 83.07 39.51
N LEU A 12 28.13 81.77 39.15
CA LEU A 12 28.53 80.62 39.99
C LEU A 12 27.51 79.85 40.88
N TYR A 13 27.32 78.58 40.48
CA TYR A 13 27.54 77.34 41.25
C TYR A 13 26.40 76.68 42.05
N ARG A 14 26.01 75.45 41.64
CA ARG A 14 25.76 74.29 42.52
C ARG A 14 25.62 72.95 41.75
N PRO A 15 26.29 71.85 42.17
CA PRO A 15 26.18 70.53 41.53
C PRO A 15 25.25 69.58 42.32
N SER A 16 24.29 68.93 41.66
CA SER A 16 23.56 67.75 42.20
C SER A 16 22.73 67.03 41.12
N VAL A 17 23.37 66.25 40.22
CA VAL A 17 22.65 65.44 39.20
C VAL A 17 23.16 63.99 39.07
N ASN A 18 24.31 63.62 39.66
CA ASN A 18 24.99 62.37 39.29
C ASN A 18 24.46 61.06 39.92
N ILE A 19 23.48 61.08 40.84
CA ILE A 19 23.03 59.84 41.51
C ILE A 19 21.82 59.20 40.82
N LEU A 20 20.97 59.97 40.14
CA LEU A 20 19.76 59.44 39.48
C LEU A 20 20.04 58.74 38.13
N ASN A 21 21.09 59.13 37.41
CA ASN A 21 21.41 58.54 36.10
C ASN A 21 22.06 57.15 36.22
N ALA A 22 22.82 56.89 37.28
CA ALA A 22 23.48 55.59 37.49
C ALA A 22 22.48 54.46 37.78
N ALA A 23 21.37 54.76 38.47
CA ALA A 23 20.32 53.78 38.76
C ALA A 23 19.49 53.41 37.52
N ARG A 24 19.17 54.38 36.65
CA ARG A 24 18.42 54.15 35.40
C ARG A 24 19.22 53.34 34.38
N ILE A 25 20.54 53.57 34.28
CA ILE A 25 21.42 52.81 33.36
C ILE A 25 21.56 51.35 33.81
N ARG A 26 21.66 51.09 35.13
CA ARG A 26 21.72 49.72 35.67
C ARG A 26 20.40 48.96 35.49
N LEU A 27 19.25 49.63 35.66
CA LEU A 27 17.94 49.03 35.45
C LEU A 27 17.71 48.68 33.96
N PHE A 28 18.11 49.58 33.05
CA PHE A 28 17.99 49.37 31.60
C PHE A 28 18.92 48.25 31.10
N GLY A 29 20.15 48.19 31.65
CA GLY A 29 21.07 47.09 31.37
C GLY A 29 20.53 45.72 31.81
N TRP A 30 19.87 45.65 32.98
CA TRP A 30 19.25 44.42 33.45
C TRP A 30 18.03 43.98 32.63
N THR A 31 17.21 44.91 32.14
CA THR A 31 16.08 44.57 31.25
C THR A 31 16.54 44.09 29.86
N VAL A 32 17.62 44.68 29.31
CA VAL A 32 18.20 44.23 28.03
C VAL A 32 18.83 42.85 28.19
N ILE A 33 19.55 42.61 29.30
CA ILE A 33 20.16 41.31 29.59
C ILE A 33 19.08 40.23 29.84
N MET A 34 18.01 40.53 30.58
CA MET A 34 16.88 39.60 30.78
C MET A 34 16.14 39.27 29.47
N THR A 35 15.99 40.24 28.57
CA THR A 35 15.36 40.04 27.25
C THR A 35 16.24 39.18 26.35
N ILE A 36 17.56 39.43 26.34
CA ILE A 36 18.54 38.62 25.60
C ILE A 36 18.61 37.19 26.14
N ILE A 37 18.59 37.00 27.46
CA ILE A 37 18.57 35.66 28.09
C ILE A 37 17.27 34.92 27.76
N SER A 38 16.14 35.62 27.68
CA SER A 38 14.85 35.03 27.29
C SER A 38 14.79 34.63 25.81
N THR A 39 15.51 35.34 24.93
CA THR A 39 15.61 34.96 23.51
C THR A 39 16.57 33.78 23.26
N ILE A 40 17.53 33.53 24.16
CA ILE A 40 18.50 32.43 24.02
C ILE A 40 17.93 31.11 24.57
N THR A 41 17.01 31.15 25.53
CA THR A 41 16.37 29.94 26.09
C THR A 41 15.23 29.37 25.23
N GLY A 42 14.79 30.09 24.19
CA GLY A 42 13.73 29.67 23.26
C GLY A 42 14.14 28.70 22.13
N CYS A 43 15.44 28.46 21.91
CA CYS A 43 15.92 27.55 20.85
C CYS A 43 16.02 26.07 21.28
N ASN A 44 15.10 25.57 22.11
CA ASN A 44 15.19 24.21 22.69
C ASN A 44 14.20 23.18 22.12
N SER A 45 13.70 23.31 20.88
CA SER A 45 12.87 22.24 20.29
C SER A 45 13.16 21.87 18.84
N PHE A 46 14.31 22.26 18.28
CA PHE A 46 14.76 21.70 17.00
C PHE A 46 15.60 20.45 17.25
N GLY A 47 14.91 19.36 17.59
CA GLY A 47 15.48 18.04 17.83
C GLY A 47 14.74 16.93 17.05
N PRO A 48 15.21 15.67 17.14
CA PRO A 48 14.71 14.51 16.38
C PRO A 48 13.21 14.18 16.52
N ASP A 49 12.48 14.84 17.44
CA ASP A 49 11.04 14.66 17.60
C ASP A 49 10.23 15.19 16.41
N ALA A 50 10.76 16.14 15.63
CA ALA A 50 10.15 16.54 14.36
C ALA A 50 10.12 15.38 13.33
N LEU A 51 11.09 14.45 13.41
CA LEU A 51 11.10 13.24 12.57
C LEU A 51 10.10 12.19 13.04
N ARG A 52 9.87 12.06 14.36
CA ARG A 52 8.85 11.14 14.91
C ARG A 52 7.45 11.46 14.43
N GLY A 53 7.11 12.75 14.27
CA GLY A 53 5.84 13.19 13.69
C GLY A 53 5.67 12.89 12.19
N THR A 54 6.77 12.62 11.47
CA THR A 54 6.75 12.37 10.02
C THR A 54 6.71 10.89 9.64
N HIS A 55 7.03 9.97 10.56
CA HIS A 55 7.02 8.52 10.29
C HIS A 55 5.66 7.98 9.83
N PRO A 56 4.52 8.35 10.45
CA PRO A 56 3.20 7.94 9.96
C PRO A 56 2.94 8.42 8.52
N LEU A 57 3.26 9.69 8.22
CA LEU A 57 3.06 10.29 6.90
C LEU A 57 3.91 9.60 5.81
N TYR A 58 5.13 9.15 6.13
CA TYR A 58 5.95 8.39 5.17
C TYR A 58 5.39 6.99 4.91
N ASN A 59 4.98 6.30 5.97
CA ASN A 59 4.39 4.96 5.83
C ASN A 59 3.13 5.02 4.96
N ASP A 60 2.27 6.01 5.19
CA ASP A 60 1.05 6.20 4.43
C ASP A 60 1.34 6.52 2.95
N ALA A 61 2.35 7.37 2.69
CA ALA A 61 2.74 7.69 1.32
C ALA A 61 3.32 6.47 0.56
N ILE A 62 4.11 5.63 1.24
CA ILE A 62 4.63 4.38 0.68
C ILE A 62 3.48 3.41 0.37
N VAL A 63 2.57 3.22 1.33
CA VAL A 63 1.42 2.32 1.17
C VAL A 63 0.52 2.80 0.04
N SER A 64 0.18 4.09 0.00
CA SER A 64 -0.64 4.67 -1.07
C SER A 64 0.02 4.50 -2.43
N SER A 65 1.33 4.80 -2.54
CA SER A 65 2.04 4.63 -3.81
C SER A 65 2.08 3.17 -4.27
N MET A 66 2.22 2.21 -3.36
CA MET A 66 2.22 0.80 -3.72
C MET A 66 0.81 0.34 -4.12
N ASN A 67 -0.21 0.82 -3.41
CA ASN A 67 -1.61 0.54 -3.73
C ASN A 67 -1.97 1.02 -5.15
N ASP A 68 -1.64 2.27 -5.46
CA ASP A 68 -1.90 2.88 -6.78
C ASP A 68 -1.20 2.10 -7.89
N GLN A 69 0.07 1.74 -7.71
CA GLN A 69 0.82 0.98 -8.70
C GLN A 69 0.21 -0.39 -8.96
N PHE A 70 -0.25 -1.10 -7.92
CA PHE A 70 -0.80 -2.44 -8.06
C PHE A 70 -2.14 -2.40 -8.80
N ILE A 71 -3.05 -1.51 -8.41
CA ILE A 71 -4.33 -1.35 -9.12
C ILE A 71 -4.10 -0.88 -10.55
N GLN A 72 -3.19 0.07 -10.76
CA GLN A 72 -2.86 0.53 -12.11
C GLN A 72 -2.32 -0.61 -12.97
N ASN A 73 -1.49 -1.50 -12.43
CA ASN A 73 -0.99 -2.66 -13.16
C ASN A 73 -2.10 -3.67 -13.47
N ILE A 74 -3.03 -3.93 -12.54
CA ILE A 74 -4.20 -4.79 -12.81
C ILE A 74 -5.04 -4.20 -13.95
N VAL A 75 -5.32 -2.89 -13.90
CA VAL A 75 -6.07 -2.20 -14.97
C VAL A 75 -5.30 -2.23 -16.29
N ARG A 76 -3.97 -2.01 -16.29
CA ARG A 76 -3.14 -2.14 -17.50
C ARG A 76 -3.27 -3.51 -18.14
N LEU A 77 -3.18 -4.59 -17.36
CA LEU A 77 -3.31 -5.95 -17.87
C LEU A 77 -4.67 -6.22 -18.51
N HIS A 78 -5.74 -5.66 -17.95
CA HIS A 78 -7.08 -5.72 -18.54
C HIS A 78 -7.13 -5.11 -19.95
N TYR A 79 -6.42 -4.00 -20.16
CA TYR A 79 -6.24 -3.35 -21.47
C TYR A 79 -5.06 -3.92 -22.29
N ARG A 80 -4.39 -4.98 -21.83
CA ARG A 80 -3.17 -5.57 -22.43
C ARG A 80 -2.00 -4.60 -22.58
N ASP A 81 -1.94 -3.60 -21.69
CA ASP A 81 -0.83 -2.66 -21.59
C ASP A 81 0.28 -3.24 -20.69
N PRO A 82 1.57 -2.89 -20.92
CA PRO A 82 2.69 -3.43 -20.14
C PRO A 82 2.67 -2.95 -18.68
N THR A 83 3.00 -3.85 -17.75
CA THR A 83 3.08 -3.55 -16.30
C THR A 83 4.46 -3.11 -15.88
N PHE A 84 4.54 -2.24 -14.88
CA PHE A 84 5.80 -1.80 -14.27
C PHE A 84 5.70 -1.84 -12.75
N PHE A 85 6.69 -2.45 -12.11
CA PHE A 85 6.81 -2.47 -10.65
C PHE A 85 8.00 -1.61 -10.25
N LEU A 86 7.77 -0.65 -9.34
CA LEU A 86 8.82 0.18 -8.79
C LEU A 86 9.00 -0.17 -7.31
N ASP A 87 10.24 -0.30 -6.87
CA ASP A 87 10.59 -0.36 -5.47
C ASP A 87 10.76 1.05 -4.91
N VAL A 88 10.47 1.23 -3.63
CA VAL A 88 10.77 2.49 -2.93
C VAL A 88 12.22 2.41 -2.45
N ALA A 89 13.13 3.04 -3.19
CA ALA A 89 14.56 2.98 -2.91
C ALA A 89 14.97 3.84 -1.70
N SER A 90 14.39 5.04 -1.59
CA SER A 90 14.58 5.92 -0.43
C SER A 90 13.46 6.96 -0.33
N VAL A 91 13.16 7.37 0.90
CA VAL A 91 12.29 8.52 1.16
C VAL A 91 13.15 9.63 1.74
N THR A 92 13.19 10.78 1.10
CA THR A 92 13.93 11.96 1.58
C THR A 92 12.95 13.10 1.79
N ALA A 93 12.85 13.59 3.02
CA ALA A 93 12.04 14.76 3.33
C ALA A 93 12.91 16.02 3.30
N SER A 94 12.47 17.03 2.56
CA SER A 94 13.03 18.37 2.65
C SER A 94 12.09 19.22 3.49
N MET A 95 12.60 19.78 4.58
CA MET A 95 11.87 20.73 5.42
C MET A 95 12.09 22.13 4.84
N LYS A 96 11.01 22.83 4.46
CA LYS A 96 11.07 24.26 4.17
C LYS A 96 10.50 25.02 5.36
N LEU A 97 11.31 25.93 5.88
CA LEU A 97 10.92 26.88 6.91
C LEU A 97 10.80 28.25 6.26
N ASP A 98 9.56 28.69 6.00
CA ASP A 98 9.30 30.05 5.53
C ASP A 98 9.23 30.98 6.75
N MET A 99 10.33 31.67 7.04
CA MET A 99 10.38 32.73 8.05
C MET A 99 10.06 34.08 7.38
N GLY A 100 8.78 34.38 7.21
CA GLY A 100 8.32 35.68 6.75
C GLY A 100 8.27 36.70 7.88
N GLY A 101 9.25 37.61 7.94
CA GLY A 101 9.22 38.78 8.81
C GLY A 101 9.48 40.04 7.99
N GLY A 102 8.43 40.79 7.65
CA GLY A 102 8.52 42.03 6.91
C GLY A 102 7.74 43.14 7.62
N LEU A 103 8.34 44.34 7.69
CA LEU A 103 7.60 45.56 7.99
C LEU A 103 6.96 46.03 6.68
N ASP A 104 5.67 45.78 6.51
CA ASP A 104 4.92 46.34 5.38
C ASP A 104 4.68 47.83 5.63
N GLN A 105 5.40 48.69 4.90
CA GLN A 105 5.25 50.14 4.96
C GLN A 105 4.38 50.68 3.82
N SER A 106 3.51 49.84 3.22
CA SER A 106 2.69 50.25 2.06
C SER A 106 1.25 50.66 2.39
N SER A 107 0.82 50.69 3.65
CA SER A 107 -0.54 51.10 4.03
C SER A 107 -0.63 52.04 5.22
N VAL A 108 -0.13 53.28 5.07
CA VAL A 108 -0.57 54.39 5.93
C VAL A 108 -0.97 55.58 5.07
N GLY A 109 -2.23 55.55 4.61
CA GLY A 109 -2.93 56.75 4.18
C GLY A 109 -3.15 57.66 5.39
N LEU A 110 -2.84 58.94 5.23
CA LEU A 110 -3.04 60.01 6.20
C LEU A 110 -4.54 60.14 6.54
N ASN A 111 -4.99 59.54 7.64
CA ASN A 111 -6.17 59.99 8.39
C ASN A 111 -6.04 59.57 9.84
N GLY A 112 -6.19 60.53 10.76
CA GLY A 112 -5.80 60.42 12.15
C GLY A 112 -6.54 59.32 12.94
N GLY A 113 -5.80 58.73 13.89
CA GLY A 113 -6.35 57.86 14.93
C GLY A 113 -5.57 56.56 15.09
N ALA A 114 -4.86 56.45 16.22
CA ALA A 114 -4.17 55.27 16.76
C ALA A 114 -3.05 54.65 15.87
N ASP A 115 -1.83 54.75 16.38
CA ASP A 115 -0.63 54.08 15.91
C ASP A 115 -0.77 52.55 16.14
N ILE A 116 -1.25 51.81 15.14
CA ILE A 116 -1.35 50.36 15.20
C ILE A 116 -0.22 49.76 14.37
N MET A 117 0.91 49.52 15.02
CA MET A 117 2.00 48.71 14.47
C MET A 117 1.54 47.25 14.36
N GLN A 118 1.12 46.83 13.17
CA GLN A 118 0.69 45.45 12.92
C GLN A 118 1.90 44.55 12.68
N TYR A 119 2.31 43.81 13.70
CA TYR A 119 3.31 42.74 13.58
C TYR A 119 2.64 41.46 13.06
N SER A 120 3.04 40.97 11.87
CA SER A 120 2.69 39.62 11.42
C SER A 120 3.84 38.66 11.73
N LEU A 121 3.68 37.84 12.77
CA LEU A 121 4.52 36.69 13.07
C LEU A 121 3.76 35.43 12.63
N GLY A 122 4.12 34.87 11.48
CA GLY A 122 3.56 33.61 10.98
C GLY A 122 4.69 32.68 10.55
N GLY A 123 4.89 31.58 11.26
CA GLY A 123 5.75 30.48 10.82
C GLY A 123 4.90 29.43 10.12
N ALA A 124 5.08 29.25 8.82
CA ALA A 124 4.48 28.15 8.08
C ALA A 124 5.51 27.01 7.95
N TYR A 125 5.18 25.84 8.50
CA TYR A 125 5.98 24.63 8.33
C TYR A 125 5.35 23.81 7.19
N SER A 126 6.12 23.54 6.14
CA SER A 126 5.70 22.67 5.05
C SER A 126 6.76 21.60 4.78
N THR A 127 6.34 20.34 4.85
CA THR A 127 7.18 19.18 4.61
C THR A 127 6.62 18.43 3.41
N THR A 128 7.30 18.46 2.27
CA THR A 128 6.93 17.65 1.10
C THR A 128 7.94 16.49 0.99
N PRO A 129 7.52 15.24 1.21
CA PRO A 129 8.41 14.09 1.03
C PRO A 129 8.70 13.90 -0.46
N THR A 130 9.98 13.73 -0.80
CA THR A 130 10.40 13.26 -2.12
C THR A 130 10.64 11.76 -2.02
N ILE A 131 9.81 10.98 -2.71
CA ILE A 131 9.95 9.51 -2.79
C ILE A 131 10.82 9.18 -4.00
N SER A 132 11.96 8.52 -3.76
CA SER A 132 12.84 8.03 -4.82
C SER A 132 12.46 6.59 -5.14
N TYR A 133 12.05 6.36 -6.39
CA TYR A 133 11.71 5.03 -6.89
C TYR A 133 12.90 4.41 -7.61
N SER A 134 13.23 3.16 -7.31
CA SER A 134 14.10 2.35 -8.16
C SER A 134 13.24 1.34 -8.89
N PRO A 135 13.41 1.14 -10.21
CA PRO A 135 12.69 0.08 -10.89
C PRO A 135 13.03 -1.29 -10.29
N LEU A 136 12.02 -2.13 -10.05
CA LEU A 136 12.26 -3.57 -9.83
C LEU A 136 12.58 -4.18 -11.20
N GLN A 137 13.86 -4.13 -11.56
CA GLN A 137 14.38 -4.62 -12.83
C GLN A 137 15.46 -5.67 -12.60
N GLY A 138 15.57 -6.60 -13.55
CA GLY A 138 16.58 -7.65 -13.54
C GLY A 138 15.99 -9.06 -13.53
N GLU A 139 16.85 -10.03 -13.83
CA GLU A 139 16.49 -11.44 -13.98
C GLU A 139 15.87 -12.03 -12.70
N SER A 140 16.35 -11.64 -11.52
CA SER A 140 15.86 -12.14 -10.24
C SER A 140 14.42 -11.75 -9.95
N PHE A 141 14.03 -10.51 -10.28
CA PHE A 141 12.65 -10.04 -10.14
C PHE A 141 11.72 -10.75 -11.14
N VAL A 142 12.11 -10.77 -12.42
CA VAL A 142 11.34 -11.45 -13.47
C VAL A 142 11.13 -12.92 -13.13
N LYS A 143 12.20 -13.61 -12.70
CA LYS A 143 12.13 -15.00 -12.26
C LYS A 143 11.20 -15.16 -11.06
N SER A 144 11.26 -14.27 -10.07
CA SER A 144 10.42 -14.37 -8.88
C SER A 144 8.93 -14.21 -9.21
N VAL A 145 8.59 -13.20 -10.02
CA VAL A 145 7.20 -12.87 -10.37
C VAL A 145 6.57 -13.91 -11.31
N LEU A 146 7.37 -14.55 -12.16
CA LEU A 146 6.93 -15.60 -13.08
C LEU A 146 7.01 -17.01 -12.49
N SER A 147 7.72 -17.20 -11.39
CA SER A 147 7.77 -18.50 -10.72
C SER A 147 6.45 -18.78 -10.00
N PRO A 148 5.92 -20.02 -10.11
CA PRO A 148 4.78 -20.46 -9.31
C PRO A 148 5.01 -20.24 -7.81
N ILE A 149 3.96 -19.89 -7.08
CA ILE A 149 4.04 -19.76 -5.62
C ILE A 149 4.32 -21.14 -5.01
N PRO A 150 5.34 -21.29 -4.16
CA PRO A 150 5.62 -22.56 -3.50
C PRO A 150 4.41 -23.07 -2.69
N ILE A 151 4.13 -24.38 -2.77
CA ILE A 151 2.93 -24.96 -2.16
C ILE A 151 2.94 -24.89 -0.62
N ASP A 152 4.12 -24.92 -0.01
CA ASP A 152 4.34 -24.71 1.42
C ASP A 152 3.90 -23.31 1.87
N VAL A 153 4.11 -22.28 1.04
CA VAL A 153 3.60 -20.92 1.31
C VAL A 153 2.08 -20.90 1.27
N VAL A 154 1.45 -21.58 0.31
CA VAL A 154 -0.02 -21.69 0.21
C VAL A 154 -0.59 -22.38 1.45
N PHE A 155 0.00 -23.50 1.87
CA PHE A 155 -0.41 -24.20 3.09
C PHE A 155 -0.21 -23.34 4.34
N ALA A 156 0.94 -22.69 4.49
CA ALA A 156 1.21 -21.81 5.63
C ALA A 156 0.21 -20.64 5.70
N LEU A 157 -0.15 -20.03 4.56
CA LEU A 157 -1.17 -18.99 4.49
C LEU A 157 -2.53 -19.52 4.92
N SER A 158 -2.94 -20.70 4.45
CA SER A 158 -4.21 -21.32 4.84
C SER A 158 -4.29 -21.65 6.34
N THR A 159 -3.16 -21.95 6.99
CA THR A 159 -3.11 -22.23 8.44
C THR A 159 -2.91 -20.98 9.31
N SER A 160 -2.57 -19.82 8.73
CA SER A 160 -2.28 -18.58 9.46
C SER A 160 -3.50 -17.67 9.66
N GLY A 161 -4.71 -18.19 9.42
CA GLY A 161 -5.96 -17.48 9.65
C GLY A 161 -6.56 -16.82 8.39
N TRP A 162 -5.92 -16.96 7.23
CA TRP A 162 -6.56 -16.61 5.97
C TRP A 162 -7.67 -17.60 5.62
N ASN A 163 -8.77 -17.10 5.05
CA ASN A 163 -9.80 -17.95 4.49
C ASN A 163 -9.21 -18.83 3.36
N ALA A 164 -9.35 -20.16 3.50
CA ALA A 164 -8.75 -21.11 2.58
C ALA A 164 -9.32 -20.97 1.15
N GLN A 165 -10.61 -20.70 1.00
CA GLN A 165 -11.22 -20.45 -0.30
C GLN A 165 -10.56 -19.27 -1.01
N ARG A 166 -10.20 -18.20 -0.29
CA ARG A 166 -9.48 -17.05 -0.86
C ARG A 166 -8.05 -17.41 -1.26
N VAL A 167 -7.30 -18.09 -0.39
CA VAL A 167 -5.91 -18.47 -0.67
C VAL A 167 -5.82 -19.45 -1.83
N PHE A 168 -6.58 -20.54 -1.80
CA PHE A 168 -6.59 -21.54 -2.87
C PHE A 168 -7.25 -21.01 -4.14
N GLY A 169 -8.34 -20.24 -4.00
CA GLY A 169 -9.02 -19.61 -5.12
C GLY A 169 -8.14 -18.66 -5.92
N LEU A 170 -7.19 -17.98 -5.25
CA LEU A 170 -6.23 -17.11 -5.93
C LEU A 170 -4.98 -17.88 -6.39
N CYS A 171 -4.35 -18.63 -5.49
CA CYS A 171 -3.03 -19.21 -5.70
C CYS A 171 -3.02 -20.55 -6.43
N VAL A 172 -4.09 -21.35 -6.39
CA VAL A 172 -4.11 -22.68 -7.02
C VAL A 172 -4.81 -22.60 -8.36
N GLU A 173 -4.10 -22.93 -9.43
CA GLU A 173 -4.65 -23.00 -10.78
C GLU A 173 -5.35 -24.32 -11.05
N ARG A 174 -4.79 -25.42 -10.52
CA ARG A 174 -5.32 -26.77 -10.71
C ARG A 174 -4.97 -27.67 -9.53
N MET A 175 -5.91 -28.52 -9.13
CA MET A 175 -5.73 -29.54 -8.11
C MET A 175 -6.35 -30.85 -8.61
N ASN A 176 -5.51 -31.84 -8.92
CA ASN A 176 -5.93 -33.07 -9.61
C ASN A 176 -6.78 -32.77 -10.87
N GLY A 177 -8.01 -33.26 -10.91
CA GLY A 177 -8.97 -33.03 -12.00
C GLY A 177 -9.73 -31.70 -11.89
N ILE A 178 -9.58 -30.96 -10.79
CA ILE A 178 -10.32 -29.72 -10.54
C ILE A 178 -9.52 -28.54 -11.08
N GLU A 179 -10.11 -27.82 -12.03
CA GLU A 179 -9.53 -26.63 -12.64
C GLU A 179 -10.13 -25.34 -12.04
N ASN A 180 -9.28 -24.33 -11.90
CA ASN A 180 -9.66 -23.01 -11.42
C ASN A 180 -9.45 -21.97 -12.52
N ALA A 181 -10.15 -22.05 -13.65
CA ALA A 181 -9.95 -21.12 -14.78
C ALA A 181 -8.46 -20.95 -15.18
N PRO A 182 -7.76 -22.02 -15.63
CA PRO A 182 -6.34 -21.95 -15.98
C PRO A 182 -6.03 -20.99 -17.14
N ASN A 183 -6.95 -20.83 -18.09
CA ASN A 183 -6.84 -19.86 -19.18
C ASN A 183 -6.97 -18.39 -18.74
N ALA A 184 -7.29 -18.13 -17.46
CA ALA A 184 -7.37 -16.81 -16.85
C ALA A 184 -6.03 -16.39 -16.18
N SER A 185 -4.99 -17.22 -16.27
CA SER A 185 -3.65 -16.91 -15.75
C SER A 185 -2.80 -16.05 -16.71
N GLY A 186 -3.42 -15.49 -17.77
CA GLY A 186 -2.80 -14.72 -18.84
C GLY A 186 -3.76 -13.67 -19.41
N PRO A 187 -3.49 -13.11 -20.61
CA PRO A 187 -4.37 -12.14 -21.24
C PRO A 187 -5.81 -12.65 -21.37
N THR A 188 -6.80 -11.76 -21.20
CA THR A 188 -8.22 -12.11 -21.15
C THR A 188 -8.62 -13.04 -22.30
N PRO A 189 -9.13 -14.26 -21.99
CA PRO A 189 -9.49 -15.25 -22.99
C PRO A 189 -10.79 -14.86 -23.71
N GLN A 190 -10.90 -15.25 -24.98
CA GLN A 190 -12.12 -15.05 -25.77
C GLN A 190 -13.25 -16.01 -25.36
N LYS A 191 -12.89 -17.20 -24.86
CA LYS A 191 -13.82 -18.27 -24.47
C LYS A 191 -13.84 -18.42 -22.96
N ALA A 192 -15.03 -18.63 -22.41
CA ALA A 192 -15.23 -18.88 -20.99
C ALA A 192 -14.35 -20.04 -20.48
N PRO A 193 -13.75 -19.90 -19.28
CA PRO A 193 -13.14 -21.03 -18.59
C PRO A 193 -14.17 -22.12 -18.24
N GLU A 194 -13.70 -23.33 -17.98
CA GLU A 194 -14.52 -24.33 -17.30
C GLU A 194 -14.93 -23.81 -15.90
N SER A 195 -16.13 -24.20 -15.47
CA SER A 195 -16.76 -23.62 -14.29
C SER A 195 -15.99 -24.02 -13.01
N GLY A 196 -15.52 -23.04 -12.23
CA GLY A 196 -14.84 -23.26 -10.94
C GLY A 196 -15.73 -23.75 -9.79
N ARG A 197 -16.91 -24.33 -10.10
CA ARG A 197 -17.88 -24.84 -9.11
C ARG A 197 -17.28 -25.92 -8.23
N ASP A 198 -16.50 -26.84 -8.81
CA ASP A 198 -15.94 -27.97 -8.08
C ASP A 198 -14.87 -27.51 -7.08
N LEU A 199 -14.05 -26.51 -7.45
CA LEU A 199 -13.12 -25.89 -6.51
C LEU A 199 -13.86 -25.20 -5.37
N LYS A 200 -14.89 -24.40 -5.69
CA LYS A 200 -15.69 -23.72 -4.67
C LYS A 200 -16.32 -24.72 -3.70
N ARG A 201 -16.86 -25.83 -4.23
CA ARG A 201 -17.43 -26.91 -3.42
C ARG A 201 -16.36 -27.60 -2.56
N LEU A 202 -15.21 -27.92 -3.13
CA LEU A 202 -14.09 -28.50 -2.40
C LEU A 202 -13.67 -27.59 -1.23
N MET A 203 -13.52 -26.28 -1.47
CA MET A 203 -13.10 -25.34 -0.43
C MET A 203 -14.15 -25.18 0.68
N GLN A 204 -15.45 -25.17 0.32
CA GLN A 204 -16.51 -25.19 1.31
C GLN A 204 -16.44 -26.44 2.20
N LEU A 205 -16.23 -27.62 1.61
CA LEU A 205 -16.09 -28.87 2.36
C LEU A 205 -14.85 -28.85 3.27
N VAL A 206 -13.71 -28.35 2.77
CA VAL A 206 -12.47 -28.20 3.54
C VAL A 206 -12.70 -27.27 4.74
N GLU A 207 -13.43 -26.18 4.55
CA GLU A 207 -13.79 -25.25 5.64
C GLU A 207 -14.70 -25.92 6.68
N GLU A 208 -15.71 -26.68 6.27
CA GLU A 208 -16.59 -27.43 7.17
C GLU A 208 -15.82 -28.42 8.07
N VAL A 209 -14.80 -29.10 7.53
CA VAL A 209 -14.01 -30.09 8.27
C VAL A 209 -12.78 -29.50 8.99
N SER A 210 -12.47 -28.23 8.75
CA SER A 210 -11.29 -27.55 9.31
C SER A 210 -11.36 -27.41 10.84
N ILE A 211 -12.57 -27.32 11.41
CA ILE A 211 -12.83 -27.17 12.84
C ILE A 211 -12.21 -28.32 13.66
N ASP A 212 -12.25 -29.55 13.12
CA ASP A 212 -11.73 -30.75 13.78
C ASP A 212 -10.28 -31.08 13.33
N HIS A 213 -9.64 -30.18 12.57
CA HIS A 213 -8.27 -30.32 12.04
C HIS A 213 -8.05 -31.65 11.32
N LEU A 214 -9.05 -32.05 10.53
CA LEU A 214 -9.08 -33.33 9.83
C LEU A 214 -8.20 -33.36 8.59
N ILE A 215 -7.82 -32.19 8.09
CA ILE A 215 -6.91 -32.02 6.95
C ILE A 215 -5.71 -31.23 7.42
N ALA A 216 -4.51 -31.80 7.29
CA ALA A 216 -3.29 -31.12 7.69
C ALA A 216 -2.10 -31.51 6.80
N PRO A 217 -1.23 -30.56 6.43
CA PRO A 217 0.04 -30.89 5.81
C PRO A 217 0.93 -31.62 6.81
N ARG A 218 1.59 -32.68 6.34
CA ARG A 218 2.58 -33.49 7.05
C ARG A 218 3.84 -33.58 6.21
N THR A 219 4.95 -33.86 6.87
CA THR A 219 6.19 -34.21 6.20
C THR A 219 6.46 -35.68 6.46
N ASP A 220 6.68 -36.44 5.40
CA ASP A 220 7.05 -37.85 5.53
C ASP A 220 8.38 -37.93 6.30
N PRO A 221 8.47 -38.68 7.41
CA PRO A 221 9.68 -38.76 8.20
C PRO A 221 10.84 -39.42 7.44
N LYS A 222 10.56 -40.29 6.46
CA LYS A 222 11.54 -41.04 5.66
C LYS A 222 11.93 -40.29 4.40
N THR A 223 10.95 -39.89 3.57
CA THR A 223 11.24 -39.27 2.26
C THR A 223 11.44 -37.77 2.34
N LYS A 224 11.04 -37.12 3.45
CA LYS A 224 10.99 -35.66 3.63
C LYS A 224 10.04 -34.95 2.66
N GLU A 225 9.20 -35.68 1.95
CA GLU A 225 8.21 -35.12 1.04
C GLU A 225 7.00 -34.60 1.80
N THR A 226 6.33 -33.59 1.22
CA THR A 226 5.06 -33.09 1.74
C THR A 226 3.93 -34.07 1.42
N GLN A 227 3.15 -34.39 2.43
CA GLN A 227 1.94 -35.20 2.34
C GLN A 227 0.76 -34.42 2.92
N LEU A 228 -0.45 -34.73 2.48
CA LEU A 228 -1.67 -34.27 3.12
C LEU A 228 -2.29 -35.43 3.89
N GLU A 229 -2.47 -35.23 5.20
CA GLU A 229 -3.21 -36.15 6.05
C GLU A 229 -4.70 -35.78 6.00
N ILE A 230 -5.56 -36.71 5.59
CA ILE A 230 -7.02 -36.59 5.63
C ILE A 230 -7.56 -37.66 6.57
N LYS A 231 -7.86 -37.26 7.81
CA LYS A 231 -8.33 -38.15 8.87
C LYS A 231 -9.78 -38.55 8.66
N SER A 232 -10.09 -39.80 8.98
CA SER A 232 -11.47 -40.28 9.03
C SER A 232 -12.21 -39.68 10.23
N SER A 233 -13.48 -39.32 10.06
CA SER A 233 -14.34 -38.82 11.14
C SER A 233 -15.75 -39.39 10.99
N THR A 234 -16.37 -39.80 12.10
CA THR A 234 -17.77 -40.24 12.11
C THR A 234 -18.73 -39.07 11.89
N LYS A 235 -18.39 -37.88 12.40
CA LYS A 235 -19.18 -36.65 12.26
C LYS A 235 -19.17 -36.10 10.83
N PHE A 236 -18.01 -36.13 10.18
CA PHE A 236 -17.78 -35.56 8.86
C PHE A 236 -17.58 -36.62 7.76
N ALA A 237 -18.09 -37.84 7.96
CA ALA A 237 -17.86 -38.96 7.05
C ALA A 237 -18.28 -38.65 5.61
N LYS A 238 -19.41 -37.96 5.42
CA LYS A 238 -19.92 -37.57 4.09
C LYS A 238 -19.02 -36.53 3.42
N GLN A 239 -18.63 -35.50 4.17
CA GLN A 239 -17.76 -34.45 3.66
C GLN A 239 -16.39 -34.98 3.27
N ILE A 240 -15.77 -35.82 4.12
CA ILE A 240 -14.47 -36.44 3.80
C ILE A 240 -14.58 -37.32 2.56
N TRP A 241 -15.65 -38.10 2.45
CA TRP A 241 -15.87 -38.94 1.28
C TRP A 241 -15.98 -38.09 0.00
N GLU A 242 -16.76 -37.01 0.04
CA GLU A 242 -16.93 -36.08 -1.08
C GLU A 242 -15.63 -35.33 -1.44
N ILE A 243 -14.84 -34.90 -0.46
CA ILE A 243 -13.50 -34.30 -0.68
C ILE A 243 -12.60 -35.28 -1.44
N LYS A 244 -12.54 -36.53 -0.99
CA LYS A 244 -11.74 -37.57 -1.64
C LYS A 244 -12.26 -37.90 -3.03
N ASP A 245 -13.58 -37.93 -3.22
CA ASP A 245 -14.22 -38.20 -4.50
C ASP A 245 -13.93 -37.10 -5.52
N LEU A 246 -14.13 -35.82 -5.14
CA LEU A 246 -13.82 -34.65 -5.96
C LEU A 246 -12.35 -34.62 -6.40
N LEU A 247 -11.44 -35.07 -5.53
CA LEU A 247 -10.02 -35.15 -5.81
C LEU A 247 -9.60 -36.46 -6.52
N GLY A 248 -10.50 -37.44 -6.69
CA GLY A 248 -10.18 -38.74 -7.29
C GLY A 248 -9.24 -39.61 -6.43
N LEU A 249 -9.35 -39.50 -5.11
CA LEU A 249 -8.48 -40.15 -4.14
C LEU A 249 -9.02 -41.50 -3.66
N ASP A 250 -8.11 -42.40 -3.29
CA ASP A 250 -8.43 -43.67 -2.63
C ASP A 250 -9.09 -43.40 -1.27
N GLN A 251 -10.34 -43.82 -1.13
CA GLN A 251 -11.17 -43.58 0.04
C GLN A 251 -10.60 -44.19 1.34
N GLN A 252 -9.81 -45.27 1.25
CA GLN A 252 -9.27 -46.01 2.40
C GLN A 252 -7.99 -45.40 2.97
N ARG A 253 -7.29 -44.57 2.18
CA ARG A 253 -6.03 -43.94 2.62
C ARG A 253 -6.28 -42.75 3.54
N GLN A 254 -5.28 -42.43 4.36
CA GLN A 254 -5.26 -41.22 5.18
C GLN A 254 -4.12 -40.28 4.83
N PHE A 255 -3.09 -40.77 4.12
CA PHE A 255 -1.95 -39.97 3.68
C PHE A 255 -1.88 -39.99 2.17
N TYR A 256 -1.72 -38.81 1.58
CA TYR A 256 -1.62 -38.61 0.14
C TYR A 256 -0.38 -37.76 -0.17
N HIS A 257 0.42 -38.17 -1.15
CA HIS A 257 1.60 -37.42 -1.56
C HIS A 257 1.20 -36.15 -2.28
N VAL A 258 1.89 -35.03 -2.02
CA VAL A 258 1.66 -33.77 -2.73
C VAL A 258 2.76 -33.56 -3.75
N ASN A 259 2.42 -33.37 -5.02
CA ASN A 259 3.38 -33.10 -6.08
C ASN A 259 2.81 -32.09 -7.11
N SER A 260 3.50 -31.92 -8.23
CA SER A 260 3.02 -31.09 -9.35
C SER A 260 2.98 -31.86 -10.69
N ASP A 261 2.91 -33.19 -10.63
CA ASP A 261 2.84 -34.05 -11.82
C ASP A 261 1.38 -34.35 -12.19
N PHE A 262 0.98 -33.97 -13.40
CA PHE A 262 -0.37 -34.16 -13.92
C PHE A 262 -0.43 -35.19 -15.05
N ILE A 263 0.70 -35.80 -15.42
CA ILE A 263 0.78 -36.75 -16.54
C ILE A 263 0.25 -38.12 -16.10
N ALA A 264 0.63 -38.56 -14.91
CA ALA A 264 0.24 -39.86 -14.35
C ALA A 264 -0.57 -39.65 -13.06
N PRO A 265 -1.87 -39.34 -13.15
CA PRO A 265 -2.71 -39.20 -11.97
C PRO A 265 -2.80 -40.54 -11.23
N SER A 266 -2.72 -40.49 -9.90
CA SER A 266 -2.79 -41.65 -9.02
C SER A 266 -3.73 -41.38 -7.85
N PRO A 267 -4.57 -42.35 -7.41
CA PRO A 267 -5.47 -42.20 -6.27
C PRO A 267 -4.79 -41.95 -4.92
N ASP A 268 -3.46 -42.07 -4.84
CA ASP A 268 -2.66 -41.79 -3.64
C ASP A 268 -1.96 -40.43 -3.65
N THR A 269 -2.21 -39.62 -4.67
CA THR A 269 -1.47 -38.38 -4.93
C THR A 269 -2.41 -37.19 -5.15
N ILE A 270 -2.03 -36.04 -4.59
CA ILE A 270 -2.65 -34.74 -4.82
C ILE A 270 -1.65 -33.87 -5.59
N SER A 271 -1.86 -33.80 -6.90
CA SER A 271 -1.12 -32.97 -7.83
C SER A 271 -1.67 -31.54 -7.79
N ILE A 272 -0.84 -30.58 -7.40
CA ILE A 272 -1.20 -29.17 -7.27
C ILE A 272 -0.32 -28.32 -8.18
N ARG A 273 -0.97 -27.47 -8.98
CA ARG A 273 -0.34 -26.43 -9.79
C ARG A 273 -0.73 -25.08 -9.20
N THR A 274 0.27 -24.33 -8.75
CA THR A 274 0.08 -22.99 -8.25
C THR A 274 0.31 -21.95 -9.34
N ARG A 275 -0.32 -20.79 -9.18
CA ARG A 275 -0.11 -19.60 -10.00
C ARG A 275 1.18 -18.91 -9.62
N SER A 276 1.80 -18.27 -10.59
CA SER A 276 2.79 -17.22 -10.33
C SER A 276 2.11 -15.95 -9.86
N LEU A 277 2.89 -14.99 -9.35
CA LEU A 277 2.32 -13.69 -9.00
C LEU A 277 1.77 -12.98 -10.24
N MET A 278 2.48 -13.02 -11.38
CA MET A 278 1.97 -12.45 -12.63
C MET A 278 0.64 -13.10 -13.05
N SER A 279 0.53 -14.42 -12.90
CA SER A 279 -0.71 -15.16 -13.20
C SER A 279 -1.86 -14.72 -12.28
N ILE A 280 -1.59 -14.37 -11.03
CA ILE A 280 -2.59 -13.79 -10.12
C ILE A 280 -3.01 -12.39 -10.59
N PHE A 281 -2.05 -11.54 -10.97
CA PHE A 281 -2.36 -10.21 -11.53
C PHE A 281 -3.24 -10.30 -12.78
N PHE A 282 -2.94 -11.22 -13.70
CA PHE A 282 -3.80 -11.50 -14.84
C PHE A 282 -5.19 -11.97 -14.41
N TYR A 283 -5.26 -12.92 -13.49
CA TYR A 283 -6.54 -13.46 -13.05
C TYR A 283 -7.45 -12.38 -12.44
N LEU A 284 -6.89 -11.49 -11.62
CA LEU A 284 -7.60 -10.34 -11.04
C LEU A 284 -7.94 -9.26 -12.07
N SER A 285 -7.18 -9.14 -13.18
CA SER A 285 -7.46 -8.17 -14.23
C SER A 285 -8.76 -8.42 -14.97
N HIS A 286 -9.29 -9.64 -14.92
CA HIS A 286 -10.59 -9.98 -15.50
C HIS A 286 -11.78 -9.48 -14.67
N HIS A 287 -11.54 -8.96 -13.46
CA HIS A 287 -12.57 -8.46 -12.53
C HIS A 287 -12.64 -6.92 -12.51
N VAL A 288 -12.25 -6.30 -13.62
CA VAL A 288 -12.24 -4.85 -13.83
C VAL A 288 -13.46 -4.46 -14.67
N ASP A 289 -14.29 -3.55 -14.14
CA ASP A 289 -15.38 -2.93 -14.89
C ASP A 289 -14.86 -2.22 -16.14
N THR A 290 -15.61 -2.29 -17.24
CA THR A 290 -15.22 -1.63 -18.49
C THR A 290 -16.29 -0.65 -18.94
N PRO A 291 -15.95 0.63 -19.18
CA PRO A 291 -16.86 1.57 -19.82
C PRO A 291 -17.39 1.01 -21.14
N GLN A 292 -18.69 1.17 -21.42
CA GLN A 292 -19.30 0.68 -22.65
C GLN A 292 -18.57 1.20 -23.91
N ALA A 293 -18.16 2.47 -23.90
CA ALA A 293 -17.40 3.07 -25.00
C ALA A 293 -16.07 2.36 -25.28
N HIS A 294 -15.40 1.80 -24.25
CA HIS A 294 -14.16 1.04 -24.44
C HIS A 294 -14.42 -0.36 -24.98
N GLN A 295 -15.55 -0.97 -24.59
CA GLN A 295 -16.01 -2.24 -25.15
C GLN A 295 -16.33 -2.09 -26.64
N ASP A 296 -17.13 -1.07 -26.99
CA ASP A 296 -17.55 -0.79 -28.37
C ASP A 296 -16.36 -0.45 -29.29
N ALA A 297 -15.33 0.20 -28.73
CA ALA A 297 -14.09 0.53 -29.43
C ALA A 297 -13.09 -0.65 -29.54
N GLY A 298 -13.41 -1.82 -28.97
CA GLY A 298 -12.55 -3.00 -29.01
C GLY A 298 -11.25 -2.85 -28.20
N LEU A 299 -11.24 -1.98 -27.18
CA LEU A 299 -10.05 -1.74 -26.34
C LEU A 299 -9.81 -2.86 -25.33
N VAL A 300 -10.82 -3.70 -25.08
CA VAL A 300 -10.74 -4.86 -24.18
C VAL A 300 -11.29 -6.09 -24.89
N THR A 301 -10.95 -7.26 -24.36
CA THR A 301 -11.56 -8.53 -24.81
C THR A 301 -12.79 -8.83 -23.97
N ILE A 302 -13.90 -9.15 -24.64
CA ILE A 302 -15.11 -9.67 -24.00
C ILE A 302 -15.09 -11.19 -24.11
N THR A 303 -15.12 -11.86 -22.96
CA THR A 303 -15.19 -13.32 -22.89
C THR A 303 -16.61 -13.79 -23.12
N HIS A 304 -16.79 -14.82 -23.95
CA HIS A 304 -18.10 -15.37 -24.26
C HIS A 304 -18.23 -16.83 -23.83
N ASN A 305 -19.42 -17.18 -23.38
CA ASN A 305 -19.86 -18.55 -23.15
C ASN A 305 -20.04 -19.30 -24.47
N PRO A 306 -20.10 -20.66 -24.45
CA PRO A 306 -20.40 -21.44 -25.65
C PRO A 306 -21.73 -21.09 -26.34
N ASP A 307 -22.69 -20.55 -25.60
CA ASP A 307 -23.99 -20.09 -26.11
C ASP A 307 -23.96 -18.66 -26.69
N GLY A 308 -22.80 -17.99 -26.66
CA GLY A 308 -22.60 -16.63 -27.14
C GLY A 308 -22.96 -15.53 -26.14
N SER A 309 -23.44 -15.86 -24.94
CA SER A 309 -23.64 -14.88 -23.87
C SER A 309 -22.31 -14.38 -23.29
N VAL A 310 -22.30 -13.17 -22.71
CA VAL A 310 -21.11 -12.64 -22.02
C VAL A 310 -20.84 -13.45 -20.77
N PHE A 311 -19.60 -13.89 -20.59
CA PHE A 311 -19.18 -14.63 -19.41
C PHE A 311 -19.06 -13.70 -18.19
N ASP A 312 -19.72 -14.06 -17.09
CA ASP A 312 -19.61 -13.36 -15.82
C ASP A 312 -18.40 -13.86 -15.03
N TRP A 313 -17.32 -13.07 -15.07
CA TRP A 313 -16.10 -13.32 -14.31
C TRP A 313 -16.31 -13.30 -12.78
N GLY A 314 -17.39 -12.69 -12.28
CA GLY A 314 -17.78 -12.71 -10.87
C GLY A 314 -18.11 -14.12 -10.35
N THR A 315 -18.40 -15.07 -11.24
CA THR A 315 -18.68 -16.46 -10.88
C THR A 315 -17.43 -17.28 -10.56
N THR A 316 -16.24 -16.78 -10.90
CA THR A 316 -14.97 -17.48 -10.63
C THR A 316 -14.55 -17.34 -9.17
N ALA A 317 -13.60 -18.16 -8.72
CA ALA A 317 -13.11 -18.12 -7.34
C ALA A 317 -12.55 -16.73 -6.97
N ALA A 318 -11.77 -16.12 -7.86
CA ALA A 318 -11.25 -14.77 -7.66
C ALA A 318 -12.33 -13.69 -7.79
N GLY A 319 -13.25 -13.82 -8.77
CA GLY A 319 -14.27 -12.80 -9.02
C GLY A 319 -15.33 -12.68 -7.95
N SER A 320 -15.58 -13.77 -7.22
CA SER A 320 -16.45 -13.72 -6.05
C SER A 320 -15.83 -12.94 -4.87
N MET A 321 -14.57 -12.54 -4.95
CA MET A 321 -13.81 -11.96 -3.83
C MET A 321 -13.03 -10.68 -4.19
N PHE A 322 -13.07 -10.23 -5.44
CA PHE A 322 -12.34 -9.05 -5.89
C PHE A 322 -13.02 -8.38 -7.07
N HIS A 323 -13.12 -7.06 -7.00
CA HIS A 323 -13.73 -6.27 -8.06
C HIS A 323 -13.17 -4.84 -8.10
N ILE A 324 -12.68 -4.43 -9.27
CA ILE A 324 -12.31 -3.03 -9.54
C ILE A 324 -13.46 -2.39 -10.30
N ARG A 325 -14.04 -1.35 -9.71
CA ARG A 325 -15.15 -0.59 -10.29
C ARG A 325 -14.64 0.53 -11.17
N GLN A 326 -15.53 1.03 -12.02
CA GLN A 326 -15.26 2.19 -12.87
C GLN A 326 -16.25 3.32 -12.63
N SER A 327 -15.78 4.56 -12.75
CA SER A 327 -16.58 5.79 -12.77
C SER A 327 -16.01 6.82 -13.75
N ASN A 328 -16.86 7.74 -14.23
CA ASN A 328 -16.42 8.81 -15.14
C ASN A 328 -15.63 9.89 -14.38
N GLU A 329 -16.03 10.15 -13.14
CA GLU A 329 -15.40 11.12 -12.24
C GLU A 329 -14.71 10.42 -11.08
N GLN A 330 -13.84 11.14 -10.37
CA GLN A 330 -13.10 10.58 -9.25
C GLN A 330 -14.08 10.17 -8.13
N PRO A 331 -14.03 8.92 -7.64
CA PRO A 331 -14.94 8.45 -6.61
C PRO A 331 -14.64 9.12 -5.25
N GLU A 332 -15.69 9.51 -4.52
CA GLU A 332 -15.55 10.11 -3.18
C GLU A 332 -15.14 9.09 -2.11
N MET A 333 -15.63 7.84 -2.21
CA MET A 333 -15.39 6.77 -1.24
C MET A 333 -14.65 5.58 -1.87
N ALA A 334 -13.36 5.77 -2.14
CA ALA A 334 -12.48 4.72 -2.63
C ALA A 334 -11.36 4.43 -1.63
N PHE A 335 -11.03 3.15 -1.46
CA PHE A 335 -9.82 2.72 -0.78
C PHE A 335 -8.57 3.10 -1.61
N VAL A 336 -8.68 2.99 -2.92
CA VAL A 336 -7.68 3.37 -3.92
C VAL A 336 -8.39 3.71 -5.22
N ALA A 337 -7.98 4.78 -5.89
CA ALA A 337 -8.56 5.23 -7.14
C ALA A 337 -7.48 5.76 -8.09
N ILE A 338 -7.48 5.29 -9.32
CA ILE A 338 -6.49 5.68 -10.34
C ILE A 338 -7.18 6.18 -11.61
N PRO A 339 -6.70 7.28 -12.22
CA PRO A 339 -7.16 7.70 -13.53
C PRO A 339 -6.51 6.85 -14.62
N TYR A 340 -7.30 6.38 -15.58
CA TYR A 340 -6.81 5.61 -16.72
C TYR A 340 -7.72 5.77 -17.94
N ARG A 341 -7.14 6.08 -19.12
CA ARG A 341 -7.89 6.23 -20.38
C ARG A 341 -9.17 7.09 -20.24
N GLY A 342 -9.04 8.24 -19.58
CA GLY A 342 -10.14 9.20 -19.41
C GLY A 342 -11.24 8.79 -18.43
N ASN A 343 -11.05 7.71 -17.67
CA ASN A 343 -11.99 7.22 -16.65
C ASN A 343 -11.26 6.98 -15.33
N TRP A 344 -12.00 6.79 -14.25
CA TRP A 344 -11.47 6.41 -12.94
C TRP A 344 -11.76 4.94 -12.65
N PHE A 345 -10.76 4.23 -12.16
CA PHE A 345 -10.84 2.84 -11.73
C PHE A 345 -10.51 2.76 -10.25
N TYR A 346 -11.29 2.04 -9.46
CA TYR A 346 -11.16 2.08 -8.01
C TYR A 346 -11.60 0.81 -7.30
N LEU A 347 -11.02 0.58 -6.12
CA LEU A 347 -11.59 -0.30 -5.12
C LEU A 347 -12.45 0.54 -4.17
N ALA A 348 -13.72 0.18 -4.00
CA ALA A 348 -14.61 0.88 -3.09
C ALA A 348 -14.16 0.70 -1.64
N ASP A 349 -14.25 1.74 -0.81
CA ASP A 349 -13.74 1.65 0.57
C ASP A 349 -14.55 0.69 1.47
N ASN A 350 -15.85 0.54 1.14
CA ASN A 350 -16.77 -0.36 1.80
C ASN A 350 -16.76 -1.81 1.25
N ASP A 351 -15.92 -2.11 0.25
CA ASP A 351 -15.76 -3.45 -0.29
C ASP A 351 -14.65 -4.20 0.48
N LEU A 352 -15.04 -4.79 1.60
CA LEU A 352 -14.12 -5.49 2.50
C LEU A 352 -13.55 -6.78 1.90
N ASP A 353 -14.30 -7.45 1.01
CA ASP A 353 -13.82 -8.66 0.34
C ASP A 353 -12.72 -8.34 -0.66
N SER A 354 -12.93 -7.32 -1.52
CA SER A 354 -11.90 -6.84 -2.43
C SER A 354 -10.67 -6.34 -1.69
N LYS A 355 -10.84 -5.60 -0.58
CA LYS A 355 -9.72 -5.15 0.27
C LYS A 355 -8.95 -6.32 0.88
N SER A 356 -9.64 -7.36 1.34
CA SER A 356 -9.00 -8.56 1.88
C SER A 356 -8.21 -9.33 0.82
N THR A 357 -8.75 -9.46 -0.40
CA THR A 357 -8.06 -10.09 -1.52
C THR A 357 -6.86 -9.25 -1.97
N PHE A 358 -6.98 -7.92 -1.99
CA PHE A 358 -5.89 -7.02 -2.29
C PHE A 358 -4.77 -7.11 -1.23
N MET A 359 -5.12 -7.20 0.05
CA MET A 359 -4.15 -7.44 1.13
C MET A 359 -3.40 -8.76 0.94
N LEU A 360 -4.09 -9.84 0.55
CA LEU A 360 -3.46 -11.12 0.24
C LEU A 360 -2.47 -11.00 -0.93
N LEU A 361 -2.86 -10.32 -2.02
CA LEU A 361 -1.98 -10.05 -3.16
C LEU A 361 -0.68 -9.33 -2.72
N MET A 362 -0.82 -8.30 -1.89
CA MET A 362 0.31 -7.53 -1.37
C MET A 362 1.21 -8.38 -0.46
N GLN A 363 0.63 -9.26 0.36
CA GLN A 363 1.37 -10.20 1.19
C GLN A 363 2.15 -11.21 0.34
N LEU A 364 1.53 -11.78 -0.70
CA LEU A 364 2.18 -12.69 -1.64
C LEU A 364 3.35 -12.03 -2.37
N PHE A 365 3.17 -10.79 -2.83
CA PHE A 365 4.24 -10.01 -3.44
C PHE A 365 5.42 -9.82 -2.48
N ARG A 366 5.16 -9.42 -1.23
CA ARG A 366 6.22 -9.25 -0.22
C ARG A 366 6.99 -10.54 0.06
N LEU A 367 6.29 -11.67 0.12
CA LEU A 367 6.91 -12.98 0.30
C LEU A 367 7.82 -13.37 -0.87
N GLN A 368 7.44 -13.03 -2.11
CA GLN A 368 8.29 -13.26 -3.29
C GLN A 368 9.44 -12.26 -3.39
N ALA A 369 9.20 -10.97 -3.10
CA ALA A 369 10.21 -9.91 -3.16
C ALA A 369 11.27 -10.05 -2.07
N GLY A 370 10.93 -10.58 -0.88
CA GLY A 370 11.87 -10.86 0.20
C GLY A 370 12.96 -11.89 -0.16
N ALA A 371 12.79 -12.64 -1.26
CA ALA A 371 13.83 -13.52 -1.79
C ALA A 371 14.95 -12.76 -2.53
N THR A 372 14.70 -11.52 -2.95
CA THR A 372 15.72 -10.65 -3.54
C THR A 372 16.42 -9.83 -2.45
N LYS A 373 17.73 -10.01 -2.29
CA LYS A 373 18.56 -9.21 -1.36
C LYS A 373 18.33 -7.72 -1.63
N ALA A 374 17.68 -7.04 -0.69
CA ALA A 374 17.56 -5.60 -0.72
C ALA A 374 18.97 -4.98 -0.69
N VAL A 375 19.35 -4.30 -1.76
CA VAL A 375 20.48 -3.38 -1.71
C VAL A 375 19.97 -2.17 -0.94
N GLY A 376 20.35 -2.07 0.34
CA GLY A 376 19.91 -0.99 1.20
C GLY A 376 20.24 0.39 0.62
N PRO A 377 19.48 1.44 0.98
CA PRO A 377 19.72 2.79 0.48
C PRO A 377 21.16 3.21 0.78
N THR A 378 21.88 3.65 -0.26
CA THR A 378 23.17 4.29 -0.06
C THR A 378 22.90 5.69 0.47
N LEU A 379 23.04 5.86 1.79
CA LEU A 379 22.89 7.14 2.46
C LEU A 379 23.92 8.13 1.88
N THR A 380 23.48 9.04 1.02
CA THR A 380 24.27 10.17 0.55
C THR A 380 23.89 11.38 1.39
N ILE A 381 24.63 11.60 2.48
CA ILE A 381 24.53 12.84 3.26
C ILE A 381 25.22 13.93 2.45
N PRO A 382 24.55 15.03 2.08
CA PRO A 382 25.23 16.16 1.49
C PRO A 382 26.20 16.75 2.51
N VAL A 383 27.48 16.81 2.14
CA VAL A 383 28.50 17.54 2.89
C VAL A 383 28.34 19.00 2.49
N HIS A 384 27.83 19.83 3.40
CA HIS A 384 27.90 21.29 3.28
C HIS A 384 28.87 21.84 4.31
#